data_AF-A0A9J7E791-F1
#
_entry.id   AF-A0A9J7E791-F1
#
_cell.length_a   1.000
_cell.length_b   1.000
_cell.length_c   1.000
_cell.angle_alpha   90.00
_cell.angle_beta   90.00
_cell.angle_gamma   90.00
#
_symmetry.space_group_name_H-M   'P 1'
#
loop_
_entity.id
_entity.type
_entity.pdbx_description
1 polymer ?
#
loop_
_entity_poly.entity_id
_entity_poly.type
_entity_poly.pdbx_seq_one_letter_code
_entity_poly.pdbx_strand_id
1 'polypeptide(L)'
;MEETAHTEENKNFFMAYRVGVKTPAFNADDPQLWFAQLEGQFVLSNITTDNTKFYYVLAQLESQHSAEVRDLIVNPPTTGKYEKLKNELIKRLSASQERKIKQLLMHEELGDRKPTQFLRHLHQLAGPTVPGDFIRSIWSSRLPANLQTIVAMQANSSLEEVAELVDRINDIVPVTTQVAATGMPVTGQVAGSQPKTEQGSAIEALTQTVSELTRKVETMSMQLNQKSSRSRSRSRYSFNQFRQRSRSRSQNNQYCFYHNRFGDKARRCTHPCAYQKKPLNYQGSQ
;
A
#
# COMPACT_ATOMS: atom_id res chain seq x y z
N MET A 1 -19.07 57.81 73.41
CA MET A 1 -19.97 56.99 72.56
C MET A 1 -19.74 57.48 71.12
N GLU A 2 -18.56 57.31 70.53
CA GLU A 2 -17.95 56.03 70.08
C GLU A 2 -18.98 55.20 69.30
N GLU A 3 -18.74 54.69 68.09
CA GLU A 3 -17.57 54.66 67.21
C GLU A 3 -18.10 54.12 65.86
N THR A 4 -17.60 54.66 64.76
CA THR A 4 -17.84 54.17 63.39
C THR A 4 -17.03 52.89 63.13
N ALA A 5 -17.65 51.75 62.80
CA ALA A 5 -16.96 50.59 62.23
C ALA A 5 -17.95 49.67 61.48
N HIS A 6 -17.88 49.67 60.14
CA HIS A 6 -17.31 48.59 59.31
C HIS A 6 -18.33 47.54 58.86
N THR A 7 -18.84 47.80 57.65
CA THR A 7 -19.42 46.84 56.71
C THR A 7 -18.33 45.87 56.26
N GLU A 8 -18.22 44.69 56.87
CA GLU A 8 -17.47 43.59 56.26
C GLU A 8 -18.30 42.95 55.16
N GLU A 9 -18.16 43.49 53.94
CA GLU A 9 -18.41 42.75 52.71
C GLU A 9 -17.41 41.60 52.63
N ASN A 10 -17.74 40.45 53.22
CA ASN A 10 -17.02 39.21 52.98
C ASN A 10 -17.43 38.67 51.59
N LYS A 11 -17.03 39.40 50.55
CA LYS A 11 -16.98 38.90 49.16
C LYS A 11 -15.91 37.83 49.16
N ASN A 12 -16.34 36.61 49.50
CA ASN A 12 -15.58 35.38 49.30
C ASN A 12 -15.03 35.40 47.89
N PHE A 13 -13.78 35.82 47.83
CA PHE A 13 -12.90 35.81 46.69
C PHE A 13 -12.62 34.33 46.42
N PHE A 14 -13.60 33.65 45.81
CA PHE A 14 -13.37 32.40 45.11
C PHE A 14 -12.44 32.74 43.95
N MET A 15 -11.15 32.82 44.27
CA MET A 15 -10.06 32.51 43.35
C MET A 15 -10.27 31.05 42.92
N ALA A 16 -11.26 30.85 42.06
CA ALA A 16 -11.36 29.67 41.24
C ALA A 16 -10.09 29.68 40.41
N TYR A 17 -9.10 28.89 40.81
CA TYR A 17 -7.97 28.54 39.98
C TYR A 17 -8.55 28.06 38.65
N ARG A 18 -8.53 28.93 37.63
CA ARG A 18 -8.99 28.56 36.29
C ARG A 18 -8.02 27.48 35.82
N VAL A 19 -8.45 26.23 35.91
CA VAL A 19 -7.78 25.13 35.24
C VAL A 19 -7.72 25.55 33.77
N GLY A 20 -6.51 25.78 33.26
CA GLY A 20 -6.33 26.10 31.86
C GLY A 20 -6.97 24.98 31.04
N VAL A 21 -7.91 25.33 30.15
CA VAL A 21 -8.57 24.36 29.28
C VAL A 21 -7.48 23.68 28.44
N LYS A 22 -7.14 22.44 28.77
CA LYS A 22 -6.26 21.62 27.93
C LYS A 22 -7.14 20.99 26.87
N THR A 23 -7.32 21.69 25.75
CA THR A 23 -8.11 21.16 24.63
C THR A 23 -7.35 19.99 23.99
N PRO A 24 -8.00 18.82 23.81
CA PRO A 24 -7.40 17.72 23.07
C PRO A 24 -7.23 18.11 21.60
N ALA A 25 -6.19 17.59 20.96
CA ALA A 25 -6.01 17.72 19.51
C ALA A 25 -7.23 17.18 18.77
N PHE A 26 -7.63 17.84 17.68
CA PHE A 26 -8.81 17.44 16.91
C PHE A 26 -8.61 16.04 16.32
N ASN A 27 -9.57 15.14 16.55
CA ASN A 27 -9.58 13.81 15.96
C ASN A 27 -10.63 13.76 14.84
N ALA A 28 -10.16 13.73 13.59
CA ALA A 28 -11.03 13.64 12.42
C ALA A 28 -11.54 12.21 12.15
N ASP A 29 -10.84 11.19 12.65
CA ASP A 29 -11.25 9.78 12.48
C ASP A 29 -12.45 9.44 13.37
N ASP A 30 -12.50 10.04 14.57
CA ASP A 30 -13.64 9.94 15.49
C ASP A 30 -13.98 11.32 16.08
N PRO A 31 -14.74 12.14 15.33
CA PRO A 31 -15.15 13.47 15.81
C PRO A 31 -16.12 13.38 16.98
N GLN A 32 -16.90 12.28 17.11
CA GLN A 32 -17.84 12.11 18.22
C GLN A 32 -17.12 11.96 19.55
N LEU A 33 -16.11 11.09 19.60
CA LEU A 33 -15.27 10.91 20.78
C LEU A 33 -14.54 12.20 21.16
N TRP A 34 -14.01 12.92 20.17
CA TRP A 34 -13.32 14.18 20.44
C TRP A 34 -14.25 15.23 21.06
N PHE A 35 -15.46 15.41 20.53
CA PHE A 35 -16.44 16.33 21.11
C PHE A 35 -16.81 15.91 22.54
N ALA A 36 -16.97 14.61 22.82
CA ALA A 36 -17.25 14.13 24.18
C ALA A 36 -16.11 14.48 25.16
N GLN A 37 -14.85 14.33 24.73
CA GLN A 37 -13.68 14.71 25.53
C GLN A 37 -13.61 16.23 25.75
N LEU A 38 -13.86 17.03 24.71
CA LEU A 38 -13.86 18.49 24.77
C LEU A 38 -14.98 19.01 25.69
N GLU A 39 -16.16 18.42 25.64
CA GLU A 39 -17.29 18.77 26.50
C GLU A 39 -16.97 18.49 27.98
N GLY A 40 -16.27 17.39 28.26
CA GLY A 40 -15.71 17.14 29.59
C GLY A 40 -14.80 18.28 30.07
N GLN A 41 -13.94 18.81 29.21
CA GLN A 41 -13.07 19.96 29.54
C GLN A 41 -13.88 21.24 29.80
N PHE A 42 -14.94 21.48 29.03
CA PHE A 42 -15.83 22.62 29.25
C PHE A 42 -16.52 22.54 30.60
N VAL A 43 -16.98 21.36 31.01
CA VAL A 43 -17.59 21.13 32.32
C VAL A 43 -16.57 21.38 33.44
N LEU A 44 -15.36 20.80 33.34
CA LEU A 44 -14.30 20.99 34.34
C LEU A 44 -13.86 22.46 34.49
N SER A 45 -13.95 23.24 33.41
CA SER A 45 -13.52 24.63 33.37
C SER A 45 -14.67 25.63 33.58
N ASN A 46 -15.88 25.15 33.90
CA ASN A 46 -17.11 25.96 34.05
C ASN A 46 -17.43 26.84 32.81
N ILE A 47 -17.14 26.33 31.61
CA ILE A 47 -17.47 27.01 30.35
C ILE A 47 -18.90 26.66 29.94
N THR A 48 -19.82 27.59 30.17
CA THR A 48 -21.24 27.44 29.84
C THR A 48 -21.66 28.25 28.61
N THR A 49 -20.89 29.28 28.24
CA THR A 49 -21.22 30.19 27.15
C THR A 49 -21.02 29.54 25.77
N ASP A 50 -22.10 29.47 24.96
CA ASP A 50 -22.12 28.91 23.59
C ASP A 50 -21.05 29.53 22.68
N ASN A 51 -20.93 30.86 22.65
CA ASN A 51 -19.90 31.56 21.88
C ASN A 51 -18.48 31.11 22.28
N THR A 52 -18.22 30.97 23.58
CA THR A 52 -16.90 30.54 24.07
C THR A 52 -16.59 29.12 23.59
N LYS A 53 -17.55 28.19 23.74
CA LYS A 53 -17.40 26.81 23.23
C LYS A 53 -17.16 26.78 21.72
N PHE A 54 -17.90 27.58 20.96
CA PHE A 54 -17.73 27.72 19.51
C PHE A 54 -16.31 28.13 19.13
N TYR A 55 -15.76 29.18 19.75
CA TYR A 55 -14.40 29.63 19.45
C TYR A 55 -13.32 28.62 19.91
N TYR A 56 -13.54 27.88 20.99
CA TYR A 56 -12.63 26.79 21.38
C TYR A 56 -12.57 25.68 20.33
N VAL A 57 -13.71 25.31 19.74
CA VAL A 57 -13.74 24.34 18.64
C VAL A 57 -12.96 24.89 17.45
N LEU A 58 -13.24 26.12 17.01
CA LEU A 58 -12.55 26.73 15.87
C LEU A 58 -11.04 26.84 16.06
N ALA A 59 -10.57 27.14 17.27
CA ALA A 59 -9.15 27.21 17.57
C ALA A 59 -8.42 25.87 17.42
N GLN A 60 -9.16 24.75 17.49
CA GLN A 60 -8.60 23.40 17.41
C GLN A 60 -8.74 22.78 16.01
N LEU A 61 -9.55 23.36 15.13
CA LEU A 61 -9.76 22.85 13.77
C LEU A 61 -8.61 23.27 12.83
N GLU A 62 -8.05 22.29 12.14
CA GLU A 62 -7.13 22.55 11.03
C GLU A 62 -7.86 23.13 9.81
N SER A 63 -7.09 23.72 8.88
CA SER A 63 -7.64 24.36 7.67
C SER A 63 -8.53 23.43 6.84
N GLN A 64 -8.19 22.15 6.76
CA GLN A 64 -8.97 21.15 6.02
C GLN A 64 -10.37 20.93 6.61
N HIS A 65 -10.48 20.85 7.94
CA HIS A 65 -11.75 20.64 8.63
C HIS A 65 -12.56 21.94 8.74
N SER A 66 -11.87 23.07 8.85
CA SER A 66 -12.50 24.40 8.80
C SER A 66 -13.16 24.66 7.45
N ALA A 67 -12.59 24.14 6.34
CA ALA A 67 -13.19 24.24 5.01
C ALA A 67 -14.54 23.50 4.93
N GLU A 68 -14.65 22.33 5.58
CA GLU A 68 -15.89 21.54 5.62
C GLU A 68 -17.05 22.26 6.32
N VAL A 69 -16.78 23.20 7.23
CA VAL A 69 -17.81 23.98 7.95
C VAL A 69 -17.69 25.49 7.70
N ARG A 70 -17.09 25.88 6.57
CA ARG A 70 -16.83 27.30 6.24
C ARG A 70 -18.07 28.17 6.30
N ASP A 71 -19.22 27.65 5.87
CA ASP A 71 -20.51 28.33 5.91
C ASP A 71 -20.91 28.75 7.34
N LEU A 72 -20.67 27.87 8.31
CA LEU A 72 -20.95 28.14 9.73
C LEU A 72 -19.94 29.08 10.39
N ILE A 73 -18.73 29.17 9.84
CA ILE A 73 -17.70 30.11 10.32
C ILE A 73 -17.96 31.52 9.76
N VAL A 74 -18.23 31.62 8.46
CA VAL A 74 -18.43 32.91 7.77
C VAL A 74 -19.78 33.51 8.14
N ASN A 75 -20.83 32.68 8.26
CA ASN A 75 -22.18 33.11 8.61
C ASN A 75 -22.66 32.35 9.86
N PRO A 76 -22.16 32.70 11.06
CA PRO A 76 -22.50 31.98 12.28
C PRO A 76 -23.99 32.17 12.63
N PRO A 77 -24.70 31.10 13.02
CA PRO A 77 -26.08 31.19 13.53
C PRO A 77 -26.20 32.14 14.72
N THR A 78 -27.36 32.77 14.91
CA THR A 78 -27.60 33.69 16.04
C THR A 78 -27.68 32.98 17.39
N THR A 79 -28.15 31.73 17.42
CA THR A 79 -28.28 30.88 18.61
C THR A 79 -27.84 29.44 18.33
N GLY A 80 -27.32 28.77 19.36
CA GLY A 80 -26.89 27.36 19.29
C GLY A 80 -25.73 27.14 18.31
N LYS A 81 -24.74 28.04 18.30
CA LYS A 81 -23.61 27.97 17.37
C LYS A 81 -22.81 26.71 17.58
N TYR A 82 -22.55 26.36 18.85
CA TYR A 82 -21.78 25.18 19.20
C TYR A 82 -22.50 23.89 18.75
N GLU A 83 -23.78 23.73 19.10
CA GLU A 83 -24.53 22.51 18.77
C GLU A 83 -24.69 22.32 17.26
N LYS A 84 -24.99 23.40 16.53
CA LYS A 84 -25.06 23.34 15.06
C LYS A 84 -23.71 23.00 14.45
N LEU A 85 -22.62 23.61 14.93
CA LEU A 85 -21.26 23.31 14.48
C LEU A 85 -20.89 21.85 14.76
N LYS A 86 -21.14 21.36 15.97
CA LYS A 86 -20.89 19.97 16.38
C LYS A 86 -21.61 19.00 15.47
N ASN A 87 -22.91 19.18 15.28
CA ASN A 87 -23.73 18.28 14.47
C ASN A 87 -23.31 18.27 13.00
N GLU A 88 -23.09 19.45 12.40
CA GLU A 88 -22.66 19.54 11.01
C GLU A 88 -21.23 19.03 10.81
N LEU A 89 -20.30 19.31 11.75
CA LEU A 89 -18.94 18.80 11.66
C LEU A 89 -18.91 17.28 11.74
N ILE A 90 -19.61 16.68 12.71
CA ILE A 90 -19.73 15.21 12.83
C ILE A 90 -20.32 14.62 11.55
N LYS A 91 -21.40 15.21 11.03
CA LYS A 91 -22.09 14.74 9.83
C LYS A 91 -21.25 14.84 8.56
N ARG A 92 -20.55 15.96 8.36
CA ARG A 92 -19.74 16.19 7.14
C ARG A 92 -18.47 15.35 7.17
N LEU A 93 -17.80 15.25 8.32
CA LEU A 93 -16.62 14.39 8.46
C LEU A 93 -16.98 12.91 8.35
N SER A 94 -18.08 12.45 8.96
CA SER A 94 -18.50 11.06 8.82
C SER A 94 -18.84 10.70 7.37
N ALA A 95 -19.55 11.58 6.65
CA ALA A 95 -19.85 11.39 5.23
C ALA A 95 -18.58 11.41 4.36
N SER A 96 -17.62 12.28 4.66
CA SER A 96 -16.33 12.34 3.96
C SER A 96 -15.52 11.07 4.19
N GLN A 97 -15.46 10.59 5.43
CA GLN A 97 -14.80 9.35 5.80
C GLN A 97 -15.46 8.13 5.13
N GLU A 98 -16.80 8.06 5.14
CA GLU A 98 -17.55 7.02 4.43
C GLU A 98 -17.21 7.00 2.94
N ARG A 99 -17.16 8.16 2.28
CA ARG A 99 -16.76 8.27 0.87
C ARG A 99 -15.34 7.77 0.64
N LYS A 100 -14.39 8.16 1.50
CA LYS A 100 -13.00 7.72 1.41
C LYS A 100 -12.89 6.21 1.57
N ILE A 101 -13.58 5.63 2.54
CA ILE A 101 -13.62 4.18 2.75
C ILE A 101 -14.25 3.48 1.54
N LYS A 102 -15.40 3.95 1.05
CA LYS A 102 -16.02 3.40 -0.17
C LYS A 102 -15.07 3.45 -1.35
N GLN A 103 -14.37 4.55 -1.55
CA GLN A 103 -13.38 4.68 -2.61
C GLN A 103 -12.24 3.67 -2.43
N LEU A 104 -11.73 3.45 -1.22
CA LEU A 104 -10.72 2.43 -0.94
C LEU A 104 -11.24 1.02 -1.26
N LEU A 105 -12.44 0.68 -0.78
CA LEU A 105 -13.08 -0.63 -1.03
C LEU A 105 -13.31 -0.87 -2.52
N MET A 106 -13.59 0.18 -3.31
CA MET A 106 -13.76 0.06 -4.76
C MET A 106 -12.46 -0.32 -5.48
N HIS A 107 -11.29 -0.02 -4.94
CA HIS A 107 -10.00 -0.35 -5.57
C HIS A 107 -9.41 -1.67 -5.06
N GLU A 108 -9.99 -2.28 -4.02
CA GLU A 108 -9.52 -3.56 -3.50
C GLU A 108 -9.94 -4.71 -4.43
N GLU A 109 -8.99 -5.61 -4.71
CA GLU A 109 -9.17 -6.78 -5.57
C GLU A 109 -9.18 -8.07 -4.73
N LEU A 110 -9.89 -9.09 -5.23
CA LEU A 110 -9.95 -10.42 -4.61
C LEU A 110 -8.56 -11.09 -4.58
N GLY A 111 -7.77 -10.94 -5.66
CA GLY A 111 -6.48 -11.59 -5.83
C GLY A 111 -6.59 -13.11 -5.69
N ASP A 112 -5.65 -13.70 -4.94
CA ASP A 112 -5.61 -15.14 -4.61
C ASP A 112 -6.35 -15.49 -3.30
N ARG A 113 -7.08 -14.52 -2.71
CA ARG A 113 -7.73 -14.71 -1.41
C ARG A 113 -9.01 -15.52 -1.57
N LYS A 114 -9.32 -16.34 -0.56
CA LYS A 114 -10.64 -16.99 -0.51
C LYS A 114 -11.74 -15.93 -0.36
N PRO A 115 -12.91 -16.10 -1.00
CA PRO A 115 -14.07 -15.23 -0.84
C PRO A 115 -14.44 -14.87 0.60
N THR A 116 -14.36 -15.81 1.57
CA THR A 116 -14.58 -15.48 3.01
C THR A 116 -13.49 -14.60 3.60
N GLN A 117 -12.22 -14.82 3.23
CA GLN A 117 -11.10 -14.02 3.71
C GLN A 117 -11.20 -12.59 3.19
N PHE A 118 -11.57 -12.45 1.92
CA PHE A 118 -11.80 -11.15 1.30
C PHE A 118 -12.95 -10.40 1.96
N LEU A 119 -14.04 -11.08 2.27
CA LEU A 119 -15.19 -10.49 2.98
C LEU A 119 -14.80 -9.95 4.36
N ARG A 120 -14.08 -10.74 5.16
CA ARG A 120 -13.58 -10.29 6.47
C ARG A 120 -12.68 -9.08 6.33
N HIS A 121 -11.83 -9.05 5.29
CA HIS A 121 -10.99 -7.91 4.99
C HIS A 121 -11.80 -6.66 4.62
N LEU A 122 -12.83 -6.80 3.79
CA LEU A 122 -13.74 -5.69 3.46
C LEU A 122 -14.46 -5.16 4.71
N HIS A 123 -14.93 -6.02 5.61
CA HIS A 123 -15.53 -5.58 6.87
C HIS A 123 -14.53 -4.83 7.76
N GLN A 124 -13.28 -5.31 7.84
CA GLN A 124 -12.23 -4.65 8.61
C GLN A 124 -11.89 -3.25 8.06
N LEU A 125 -11.86 -3.10 6.74
CA LEU A 125 -11.64 -1.81 6.08
C LEU A 125 -12.85 -0.88 6.15
N ALA A 126 -14.06 -1.43 6.03
CA ALA A 126 -15.32 -0.72 6.05
C ALA A 126 -15.62 -0.07 7.40
N GLY A 127 -15.29 -0.77 8.49
CA GLY A 127 -15.69 -0.37 9.84
C GLY A 127 -17.22 -0.28 10.01
N PRO A 128 -17.70 0.35 11.10
CA PRO A 128 -19.14 0.52 11.34
C PRO A 128 -19.79 1.60 10.45
N THR A 129 -19.01 2.33 9.68
CA THR A 129 -19.44 3.53 8.94
C THR A 129 -20.11 3.19 7.59
N VAL A 130 -19.78 2.04 6.99
CA VAL A 130 -20.26 1.67 5.65
C VAL A 130 -21.42 0.66 5.75
N PRO A 131 -22.52 0.83 4.99
CA PRO A 131 -23.62 -0.12 4.97
C PRO A 131 -23.22 -1.52 4.48
N GLY A 132 -23.75 -2.56 5.12
CA GLY A 132 -23.49 -3.97 4.75
C GLY A 132 -23.90 -4.29 3.30
N ASP A 133 -24.95 -3.67 2.78
CA ASP A 133 -25.39 -3.86 1.38
C ASP A 133 -24.33 -3.39 0.37
N PHE A 134 -23.58 -2.34 0.71
CA PHE A 134 -22.47 -1.87 -0.12
C PHE A 134 -21.30 -2.85 -0.07
N ILE A 135 -21.00 -3.42 1.10
CA ILE A 135 -19.99 -4.46 1.23
C ILE A 135 -20.38 -5.68 0.39
N ARG A 136 -21.66 -6.08 0.45
CA ARG A 136 -22.21 -7.18 -0.36
C ARG A 136 -22.08 -6.93 -1.86
N SER A 137 -22.34 -5.71 -2.33
CA SER A 137 -22.23 -5.38 -3.75
C SER A 137 -20.79 -5.36 -4.25
N ILE A 138 -19.86 -4.80 -3.47
CA ILE A 138 -18.42 -4.86 -3.80
C ILE A 138 -17.94 -6.30 -3.79
N TRP A 139 -18.22 -7.04 -2.71
CA TRP A 139 -17.83 -8.43 -2.58
C TRP A 139 -18.34 -9.27 -3.75
N SER A 140 -19.63 -9.19 -4.10
CA SER A 140 -20.19 -9.95 -5.21
C SER A 140 -19.60 -9.55 -6.56
N SER A 141 -19.42 -8.25 -6.83
CA SER A 141 -18.88 -7.75 -8.10
C SER A 141 -17.44 -8.21 -8.37
N ARG A 142 -16.68 -8.54 -7.33
CA ARG A 142 -15.27 -8.97 -7.43
C ARG A 142 -15.11 -10.49 -7.54
N LEU A 143 -16.18 -11.26 -7.39
CA LEU A 143 -16.13 -12.72 -7.54
C LEU A 143 -16.16 -13.13 -9.02
N PRO A 144 -15.57 -14.29 -9.37
CA PRO A 144 -15.76 -14.94 -10.67
C PRO A 144 -17.23 -15.17 -11.02
N ALA A 145 -17.58 -15.13 -12.32
CA ALA A 145 -18.96 -15.20 -12.80
C ALA A 145 -19.75 -16.43 -12.32
N ASN A 146 -19.09 -17.58 -12.18
CA ASN A 146 -19.69 -18.80 -11.62
C ASN A 146 -20.11 -18.61 -10.16
N LEU A 147 -19.33 -17.86 -9.37
CA LEU A 147 -19.63 -17.56 -7.97
C LEU A 147 -20.68 -16.44 -7.84
N GLN A 148 -20.68 -15.44 -8.73
CA GLN A 148 -21.70 -14.38 -8.74
C GLN A 148 -23.12 -14.93 -8.90
N THR A 149 -23.30 -15.93 -9.77
CA THR A 149 -24.60 -16.58 -9.99
C THR A 149 -25.14 -17.20 -8.70
N ILE A 150 -24.26 -17.83 -7.92
CA ILE A 150 -24.61 -18.45 -6.64
C ILE A 150 -25.01 -17.39 -5.61
N VAL A 151 -24.26 -16.29 -5.55
CA VAL A 151 -24.59 -15.15 -4.67
C VAL A 151 -25.94 -14.53 -5.04
N ALA A 152 -26.23 -14.42 -6.33
CA ALA A 152 -27.50 -13.87 -6.83
C ALA A 152 -28.71 -14.77 -6.49
N MET A 153 -28.53 -16.09 -6.52
CA MET A 153 -29.56 -17.04 -6.08
C MET A 153 -29.85 -16.94 -4.58
N GLN A 154 -28.84 -16.55 -3.79
CA GLN A 154 -28.91 -16.51 -2.33
C GLN A 154 -29.15 -15.08 -1.79
N ALA A 155 -29.98 -14.29 -2.47
CA ALA A 155 -30.24 -12.88 -2.13
C ALA A 155 -30.77 -12.64 -0.71
N ASN A 156 -31.46 -13.63 -0.11
CA ASN A 156 -32.12 -13.50 1.19
C ASN A 156 -31.31 -14.04 2.38
N SER A 157 -30.15 -14.66 2.16
CA SER A 157 -29.28 -15.14 3.24
C SER A 157 -28.32 -14.08 3.75
N SER A 158 -27.79 -14.31 4.95
CA SER A 158 -26.72 -13.49 5.53
C SER A 158 -25.47 -13.54 4.65
N LEU A 159 -24.72 -12.44 4.64
CA LEU A 159 -23.55 -12.30 3.77
C LEU A 159 -22.46 -13.34 4.12
N GLU A 160 -22.34 -13.67 5.41
CA GLU A 160 -21.43 -14.67 5.96
C GLU A 160 -21.77 -16.09 5.51
N GLU A 161 -23.05 -16.50 5.56
CA GLU A 161 -23.50 -17.82 5.09
C GLU A 161 -23.23 -18.00 3.59
N VAL A 162 -23.51 -16.95 2.81
CA VAL A 162 -23.25 -16.96 1.36
C VAL A 162 -21.75 -17.09 1.10
N ALA A 163 -20.91 -16.41 1.87
CA ALA A 163 -19.47 -16.49 1.73
C ALA A 163 -18.92 -17.90 2.00
N GLU A 164 -19.39 -18.57 3.05
CA GLU A 164 -18.98 -19.95 3.36
C GLU A 164 -19.40 -20.94 2.25
N LEU A 165 -20.58 -20.73 1.69
CA LEU A 165 -21.07 -21.55 0.57
C LEU A 165 -20.24 -21.33 -0.69
N VAL A 166 -19.92 -20.07 -1.00
CA VAL A 166 -19.07 -19.69 -2.13
C VAL A 166 -17.66 -20.26 -1.97
N ASP A 167 -17.08 -20.24 -0.76
CA ASP A 167 -15.78 -20.86 -0.46
C ASP A 167 -15.80 -22.37 -0.71
N ARG A 168 -16.85 -23.07 -0.25
CA ARG A 168 -16.98 -24.52 -0.45
C ARG A 168 -17.02 -24.88 -1.94
N ILE A 169 -17.69 -24.06 -2.74
CA ILE A 169 -17.79 -24.26 -4.18
C ILE A 169 -16.46 -23.90 -4.86
N ASN A 170 -15.78 -22.85 -4.40
CA ASN A 170 -14.46 -22.46 -4.88
C ASN A 170 -13.39 -23.56 -4.65
N ASP A 171 -13.53 -24.35 -3.57
CA ASP A 171 -12.65 -25.49 -3.29
C ASP A 171 -12.97 -26.74 -4.14
N ILE A 172 -14.19 -26.86 -4.66
CA ILE A 172 -14.65 -28.02 -5.48
C ILE A 172 -14.47 -27.75 -6.98
N VAL A 173 -14.62 -26.49 -7.40
CA VAL A 173 -14.52 -26.09 -8.81
C VAL A 173 -13.06 -25.79 -9.12
N PRO A 174 -12.36 -26.62 -9.92
CA PRO A 174 -11.08 -26.19 -10.47
C PRO A 174 -11.35 -24.93 -11.29
N VAL A 175 -10.60 -23.85 -11.00
CA VAL A 175 -10.61 -22.60 -11.78
C VAL A 175 -10.37 -22.97 -13.24
N THR A 176 -11.44 -23.19 -13.98
CA THR A 176 -11.39 -23.34 -15.42
C THR A 176 -11.37 -21.92 -15.92
N THR A 177 -10.16 -21.41 -16.14
CA THR A 177 -9.94 -20.21 -16.93
C THR A 177 -10.58 -20.49 -18.29
N GLN A 178 -11.83 -20.07 -18.46
CA GLN A 178 -12.51 -20.10 -19.74
C GLN A 178 -11.78 -19.06 -20.60
N VAL A 179 -10.75 -19.50 -21.33
CA VAL A 179 -10.11 -18.69 -22.36
C VAL A 179 -11.13 -18.56 -23.49
N ALA A 180 -11.97 -17.54 -23.40
CA ALA A 180 -12.90 -17.21 -24.48
C ALA A 180 -12.07 -16.68 -25.66
N ALA A 181 -11.77 -17.57 -26.61
CA ALA A 181 -11.37 -17.16 -27.94
C ALA A 181 -12.55 -16.36 -28.54
N THR A 182 -12.32 -15.09 -28.86
CA THR A 182 -13.31 -14.20 -29.47
C THR A 182 -13.62 -14.67 -30.90
N GLY A 183 -14.55 -15.61 -31.04
CA GLY A 183 -15.26 -15.88 -32.28
C GLY A 183 -16.68 -15.34 -32.15
N MET A 184 -17.00 -14.27 -32.88
CA MET A 184 -18.34 -13.69 -32.89
C MET A 184 -19.38 -14.72 -33.38
N PRO A 185 -20.57 -14.83 -32.78
CA PRO A 185 -21.64 -15.62 -33.36
C PRO A 185 -22.40 -14.77 -34.38
N VAL A 186 -22.39 -15.19 -35.64
CA VAL A 186 -23.40 -14.76 -36.63
C VAL A 186 -24.63 -15.64 -36.43
N THR A 187 -25.77 -14.96 -36.35
CA THR A 187 -27.14 -15.47 -36.17
C THR A 187 -27.60 -16.47 -37.23
N GLY A 188 -28.35 -17.51 -36.81
CA GLY A 188 -29.29 -18.22 -37.71
C GLY A 188 -29.52 -19.70 -37.44
N GLN A 189 -30.52 -20.00 -36.59
CA GLN A 189 -31.58 -21.01 -36.79
C GLN A 189 -31.31 -22.50 -37.18
N VAL A 190 -32.02 -23.36 -36.42
CA VAL A 190 -32.58 -24.71 -36.63
C VAL A 190 -31.72 -26.00 -36.63
N ALA A 191 -32.12 -26.86 -35.68
CA ALA A 191 -32.35 -28.32 -35.76
C ALA A 191 -31.18 -29.29 -36.00
N GLY A 192 -30.96 -30.13 -34.98
CA GLY A 192 -30.71 -31.56 -35.14
C GLY A 192 -29.27 -31.99 -35.39
N SER A 193 -28.92 -33.09 -34.72
CA SER A 193 -27.73 -33.94 -34.90
C SER A 193 -26.40 -33.47 -34.29
N GLN A 194 -25.75 -34.44 -33.65
CA GLN A 194 -24.45 -34.38 -32.99
C GLN A 194 -23.35 -33.80 -33.89
N PRO A 195 -22.23 -33.32 -33.31
CA PRO A 195 -20.94 -33.76 -33.81
C PRO A 195 -19.93 -34.02 -32.68
N LYS A 196 -19.70 -35.30 -32.38
CA LYS A 196 -18.43 -35.76 -31.80
C LYS A 196 -17.54 -36.18 -32.96
N THR A 197 -16.83 -35.26 -33.63
CA THR A 197 -15.80 -35.65 -34.62
C THR A 197 -14.86 -34.55 -35.12
N GLU A 198 -15.03 -33.27 -34.79
CA GLU A 198 -14.08 -32.23 -35.29
C GLU A 198 -12.93 -31.90 -34.32
N GLN A 199 -13.14 -32.03 -33.01
CA GLN A 199 -12.10 -31.75 -32.01
C GLN A 199 -10.95 -32.77 -32.00
N GLY A 200 -11.20 -34.01 -32.46
CA GLY A 200 -10.16 -35.04 -32.59
C GLY A 200 -9.12 -34.68 -33.65
N SER A 201 -9.58 -34.16 -34.80
CA SER A 201 -8.72 -33.74 -35.92
C SER A 201 -7.80 -32.58 -35.53
N ALA A 202 -8.30 -31.59 -34.80
CA ALA A 202 -7.50 -30.46 -34.36
C ALA A 202 -6.44 -30.84 -33.31
N ILE A 203 -6.79 -31.74 -32.37
CA ILE A 203 -5.84 -32.26 -31.37
C ILE A 203 -4.79 -33.14 -32.04
N GLU A 204 -5.17 -33.94 -33.04
CA GLU A 204 -4.26 -34.80 -33.80
C GLU A 204 -3.32 -33.98 -34.70
N ALA A 205 -3.81 -32.90 -35.30
CA ALA A 205 -2.97 -31.94 -36.02
C ALA A 205 -2.00 -31.22 -35.06
N LEU A 206 -2.46 -30.86 -33.86
CA LEU A 206 -1.60 -30.22 -32.86
C LEU A 206 -0.53 -31.19 -32.32
N THR A 207 -0.87 -32.44 -32.02
CA THR A 207 0.11 -33.45 -31.60
C THR A 207 1.10 -33.79 -32.71
N GLN A 208 0.68 -33.78 -33.98
CA GLN A 208 1.60 -33.88 -35.12
C GLN A 208 2.54 -32.66 -35.20
N THR A 209 2.02 -31.44 -35.04
CA THR A 209 2.87 -30.24 -35.06
C THR A 209 3.88 -30.21 -33.91
N VAL A 210 3.47 -30.62 -32.70
CA VAL A 210 4.37 -30.73 -31.53
C VAL A 210 5.42 -31.82 -31.74
N SER A 211 5.05 -32.95 -32.33
CA SER A 211 5.99 -34.03 -32.65
C SER A 211 7.02 -33.58 -33.69
N GLU A 212 6.59 -32.84 -34.70
CA GLU A 212 7.49 -32.29 -35.71
C GLU A 212 8.38 -31.18 -35.17
N LEU A 213 7.85 -30.30 -34.30
CA LEU A 213 8.63 -29.27 -33.63
C LEU A 213 9.68 -29.90 -32.71
N THR A 214 9.31 -30.96 -31.99
CA THR A 214 10.23 -31.73 -31.14
C THR A 214 11.35 -32.35 -31.98
N ARG A 215 11.03 -32.94 -33.14
CA ARG A 215 12.06 -33.41 -34.09
C ARG A 215 12.97 -32.28 -34.59
N LYS A 216 12.42 -31.10 -34.90
CA LYS A 216 13.21 -29.94 -35.34
C LYS A 216 14.16 -29.46 -34.24
N VAL A 217 13.70 -29.41 -32.99
CA VAL A 217 14.52 -29.05 -31.82
C VAL A 217 15.63 -30.08 -31.58
N GLU A 218 15.34 -31.37 -31.68
CA GLU A 218 16.37 -32.42 -31.60
C GLU A 218 17.42 -32.28 -32.71
N THR A 219 17.02 -32.04 -33.95
CA THR A 219 17.97 -31.81 -35.05
C THR A 219 18.79 -30.53 -34.86
N MET A 220 18.21 -29.43 -34.35
CA MET A 220 18.96 -28.22 -34.03
C MET A 220 19.95 -28.46 -32.88
N SER A 221 19.55 -29.18 -31.83
CA SER A 221 20.43 -29.58 -30.72
C SER A 221 21.59 -30.44 -31.21
N MET A 222 21.33 -31.40 -32.09
CA MET A 222 22.37 -32.23 -32.71
C MET A 222 23.30 -31.42 -33.63
N GLN A 223 22.79 -30.44 -34.38
CA GLN A 223 23.63 -29.56 -35.20
C GLN A 223 24.53 -28.64 -34.36
N LEU A 224 24.06 -28.17 -33.21
CA LEU A 224 24.89 -27.40 -32.27
C LEU A 224 25.98 -28.28 -31.65
N ASN A 225 25.67 -29.54 -31.29
CA ASN A 225 26.66 -30.49 -30.79
C ASN A 225 27.69 -30.91 -31.86
N GLN A 226 27.30 -31.02 -33.13
CA GLN A 226 28.23 -31.29 -34.24
C GLN A 226 29.16 -30.10 -34.56
N LYS A 227 28.72 -28.85 -34.35
CA LYS A 227 29.59 -27.67 -34.46
C LYS A 227 30.60 -27.58 -33.32
N SER A 228 30.25 -28.08 -32.13
CA SER A 228 31.17 -28.20 -30.99
C SER A 228 32.23 -29.29 -31.21
N SER A 229 31.88 -30.42 -31.83
CA SER A 229 32.82 -31.52 -32.08
C SER A 229 33.75 -31.33 -33.28
N ARG A 230 33.40 -30.48 -34.25
CA ARG A 230 34.28 -30.15 -35.40
C ARG A 230 35.45 -29.20 -35.09
N SER A 231 35.54 -28.66 -33.87
CA SER A 231 36.67 -27.79 -33.47
C SER A 231 37.83 -28.54 -32.80
N ARG A 232 37.85 -29.87 -32.82
CA ARG A 232 38.94 -30.68 -32.23
C ARG A 232 39.54 -31.65 -33.22
N SER A 233 40.19 -31.17 -34.27
CA SER A 233 41.30 -31.85 -34.94
C SER A 233 41.88 -31.00 -36.07
N ARG A 234 42.92 -30.22 -35.76
CA ARG A 234 44.07 -29.90 -36.64
C ARG A 234 44.94 -28.84 -35.96
N SER A 235 46.01 -29.28 -35.33
CA SER A 235 47.38 -28.89 -35.70
C SER A 235 48.36 -29.35 -34.62
N ARG A 236 49.23 -30.31 -34.98
CA ARG A 236 50.52 -30.52 -34.32
C ARG A 236 51.52 -29.56 -34.98
N TYR A 237 52.46 -29.07 -34.17
CA TYR A 237 53.64 -28.25 -34.49
C TYR A 237 53.41 -26.75 -34.71
N SER A 238 53.72 -25.93 -33.71
CA SER A 238 55.06 -25.32 -33.61
C SER A 238 55.23 -24.57 -32.28
N PHE A 239 56.49 -24.48 -31.89
CA PHE A 239 57.06 -23.97 -30.65
C PHE A 239 57.05 -22.42 -30.63
N ASN A 240 57.19 -21.83 -29.43
CA ASN A 240 57.41 -20.40 -29.13
C ASN A 240 56.25 -19.39 -29.31
N GLN A 241 55.71 -18.86 -28.20
CA GLN A 241 55.94 -17.46 -27.79
C GLN A 241 55.11 -17.05 -26.55
N PHE A 242 55.86 -16.64 -25.51
CA PHE A 242 55.56 -15.60 -24.50
C PHE A 242 54.14 -15.46 -23.91
N ARG A 243 54.06 -15.80 -22.61
CA ARG A 243 53.07 -15.29 -21.65
C ARG A 243 53.06 -13.76 -21.63
N GLN A 244 51.97 -13.13 -22.06
CA GLN A 244 51.62 -11.78 -21.64
C GLN A 244 50.30 -11.79 -20.86
N ARG A 245 50.41 -11.40 -19.59
CA ARG A 245 49.29 -11.00 -18.72
C ARG A 245 49.11 -9.50 -18.89
N SER A 246 48.00 -9.07 -19.48
CA SER A 246 47.62 -7.65 -19.53
C SER A 246 46.71 -7.31 -18.37
N ARG A 247 47.26 -6.64 -17.36
CA ARG A 247 46.56 -5.85 -16.35
C ARG A 247 46.77 -4.38 -16.69
N SER A 248 45.73 -3.67 -17.11
CA SER A 248 45.74 -2.22 -17.25
C SER A 248 45.14 -1.58 -16.00
N ARG A 249 46.00 -1.30 -15.01
CA ARG A 249 45.79 -0.23 -14.02
C ARG A 249 47.08 0.59 -13.96
N SER A 250 47.00 1.79 -14.54
CA SER A 250 47.90 2.94 -14.42
C SER A 250 49.02 2.80 -13.37
N GLN A 251 50.22 2.40 -13.80
CA GLN A 251 51.42 2.46 -12.98
C GLN A 251 52.16 3.77 -13.26
N ASN A 252 52.09 4.68 -12.29
CA ASN A 252 52.94 5.86 -12.23
C ASN A 252 54.40 5.38 -12.09
N ASN A 253 55.20 5.61 -13.14
CA ASN A 253 56.50 4.94 -13.38
C ASN A 253 57.66 5.54 -12.55
N GLN A 254 57.36 6.37 -11.55
CA GLN A 254 58.34 7.07 -10.71
C GLN A 254 58.68 6.34 -9.40
N TYR A 255 57.88 5.34 -9.04
CA TYR A 255 58.05 4.56 -7.81
C TYR A 255 58.33 3.10 -8.12
N CYS A 256 59.25 2.49 -7.36
CA CYS A 256 59.54 1.07 -7.52
C CYS A 256 58.31 0.20 -7.21
N PHE A 257 58.32 -1.05 -7.68
CA PHE A 257 57.24 -2.00 -7.46
C PHE A 257 56.76 -2.08 -6.01
N TYR A 258 57.68 -2.03 -5.04
CA TYR A 258 57.35 -2.09 -3.63
C TYR A 258 56.60 -0.85 -3.16
N HIS A 259 57.01 0.36 -3.55
CA HIS A 259 56.29 1.59 -3.19
C HIS A 259 54.98 1.77 -3.96
N ASN A 260 54.89 1.30 -5.20
CA ASN A 260 53.63 1.32 -5.98
C ASN A 260 52.56 0.39 -5.38
N ARG A 261 53.00 -0.70 -4.72
CA ARG A 261 52.10 -1.69 -4.10
C ARG A 261 51.82 -1.42 -2.62
N PHE A 262 52.79 -0.87 -1.87
CA PHE A 262 52.73 -0.79 -0.40
C PHE A 262 52.90 0.63 0.17
N GLY A 263 53.21 1.65 -0.64
CA GLY A 263 53.39 3.04 -0.20
C GLY A 263 54.38 3.19 0.97
N ASP A 264 54.07 4.03 1.95
CA ASP A 264 54.91 4.33 3.12
C ASP A 264 55.20 3.12 4.03
N LYS A 265 54.48 2.01 3.83
CA LYS A 265 54.67 0.76 4.56
C LYS A 265 55.64 -0.20 3.86
N ALA A 266 56.20 0.18 2.71
CA ALA A 266 57.18 -0.64 2.00
C ALA A 266 58.45 -0.84 2.85
N ARG A 267 58.80 -2.10 3.09
CA ARG A 267 59.99 -2.47 3.89
C ARG A 267 61.27 -2.58 3.07
N ARG A 268 61.17 -2.47 1.74
CA ARG A 268 62.28 -2.61 0.80
C ARG A 268 62.10 -1.62 -0.35
N CYS A 269 63.17 -0.91 -0.71
CA CYS A 269 63.24 0.01 -1.83
C CYS A 269 64.26 -0.50 -2.86
N THR A 270 63.95 -0.40 -4.15
CA THR A 270 64.88 -0.70 -5.25
C THR A 270 65.07 0.56 -6.09
N HIS A 271 66.32 0.99 -6.25
CA HIS A 271 66.66 2.20 -7.02
C HIS A 271 66.72 1.91 -8.53
N PRO A 272 66.39 2.90 -9.38
CA PRO A 272 66.00 4.28 -9.06
C PRO A 272 64.52 4.41 -8.65
N CYS A 273 64.25 4.97 -7.47
CA CYS A 273 62.90 5.20 -6.95
C CYS A 273 62.82 6.59 -6.32
N ALA A 274 61.87 7.42 -6.76
CA ALA A 274 61.72 8.81 -6.32
C ALA A 274 60.87 8.97 -5.04
N TYR A 275 60.62 7.87 -4.32
CA TYR A 275 59.73 7.85 -3.15
C TYR A 275 60.41 8.44 -1.90
N GLN A 276 59.89 9.56 -1.39
CA GLN A 276 60.35 10.20 -0.15
C GLN A 276 59.26 10.09 0.93
N LYS A 277 59.58 9.46 2.06
CA LYS A 277 58.69 9.37 3.22
C LYS A 277 58.56 10.75 3.87
N LYS A 278 57.34 11.29 3.98
CA LYS A 278 57.09 12.55 4.71
C LYS A 278 57.35 12.33 6.21
N PRO A 279 58.11 13.21 6.90
CA PRO A 279 58.21 13.15 8.36
C PRO A 279 56.86 13.53 8.98
N LEU A 280 56.41 12.72 9.95
CA LEU A 280 55.22 13.02 10.75
C LEU A 280 55.54 14.18 11.69
N ASN A 281 54.96 15.35 11.44
CA ASN A 281 54.95 16.44 12.41
C ASN A 281 54.07 16.02 13.60
N TYR A 282 54.73 15.72 14.71
CA TYR A 282 54.12 15.52 16.02
C TYR A 282 53.77 16.91 16.59
N GLN A 283 52.52 17.36 16.43
CA GLN A 283 51.99 18.43 17.29
C GLN A 283 51.51 17.78 18.58
N GLY A 284 52.38 17.84 19.59
CA GLY A 284 52.08 17.42 20.94
C GLY A 284 51.10 18.39 21.61
N SER A 285 50.16 17.83 22.35
CA SER A 285 49.34 18.50 23.34
C SER A 285 50.22 18.97 24.50
N GLN A 286 50.13 20.25 24.85
CA GLN A 286 50.14 20.75 26.22
C GLN A 286 48.95 21.68 26.39
#